data_AF-A0A2S3YUW0-F1
#
_entry.id   AF-A0A2S3YUW0-F1
#
_cell.length_a   1.000
_cell.length_b   1.000
_cell.length_c   1.000
_cell.angle_alpha   90.00
_cell.angle_beta   90.00
_cell.angle_gamma   90.00
#
_symmetry.space_group_name_H-M   'P 1'
#
loop_
_entity.id
_entity.type
_entity.pdbx_description
1 polymer ?
#
loop_
_entity_poly.entity_id
_entity_poly.type
_entity_poly.pdbx_seq_one_letter_code
_entity_poly.pdbx_strand_id
1 'polypeptide(L)'
;MDVVPAGEREWSSDPFVLRREGDKLYGRGTSDMKGFLACALAALPKLAGMNLQRPVDLAFSYDEEAGARGVPQLTGHEPLAAVSYGTEAGLYQQAGIDAIICGPGNIDRAHRPNEYIETGELAGCQKMVEDLGKHLAA
;
A
#
# COMPACT_ATOMS: atom_id res chain seq x y z
N MET A 1 2.69 -9.46 -1.41
CA MET A 1 1.45 -8.69 -1.60
C MET A 1 0.88 -9.03 -2.96
N ASP A 2 -0.38 -9.41 -2.95
CA ASP A 2 -1.19 -9.69 -4.13
C ASP A 2 -1.47 -8.44 -4.97
N VAL A 3 -2.05 -8.69 -6.13
CA VAL A 3 -2.53 -7.74 -7.14
C VAL A 3 -3.64 -8.44 -7.92
N VAL A 4 -4.56 -7.69 -8.51
CA VAL A 4 -5.51 -8.26 -9.50
C VAL A 4 -4.80 -8.92 -10.70
N PRO A 5 -5.44 -9.89 -11.37
CA PRO A 5 -4.93 -10.45 -12.63
C PRO A 5 -4.59 -9.37 -13.65
N ALA A 6 -3.59 -9.64 -14.51
CA ALA A 6 -3.13 -8.72 -15.55
C ALA A 6 -3.21 -9.34 -16.95
N GLY A 7 -4.40 -9.85 -17.30
CA GLY A 7 -4.66 -10.55 -18.56
C GLY A 7 -5.17 -9.66 -19.71
N GLU A 8 -5.26 -8.36 -19.49
CA GLU A 8 -5.78 -7.40 -20.46
C GLU A 8 -4.83 -7.26 -21.68
N ARG A 9 -5.38 -7.02 -22.87
CA ARG A 9 -4.57 -6.95 -24.11
C ARG A 9 -3.89 -5.61 -24.31
N GLU A 10 -4.34 -4.60 -23.59
CA GLU A 10 -3.92 -3.21 -23.68
C GLU A 10 -2.59 -2.93 -22.97
N TRP A 11 -2.01 -3.92 -22.29
CA TRP A 11 -0.67 -3.83 -21.72
C TRP A 11 0.38 -3.65 -22.82
N SER A 12 1.15 -2.56 -22.71
CA SER A 12 2.23 -2.22 -23.65
C SER A 12 3.53 -2.99 -23.41
N SER A 13 3.65 -3.65 -22.25
CA SER A 13 4.79 -4.46 -21.84
C SER A 13 4.33 -5.54 -20.86
N ASP A 14 5.23 -6.46 -20.49
CA ASP A 14 4.96 -7.44 -19.44
C ASP A 14 4.51 -6.71 -18.14
N PRO A 15 3.30 -6.97 -17.62
CA PRO A 15 2.77 -6.28 -16.45
C PRO A 15 3.56 -6.57 -15.16
N PHE A 16 4.32 -7.66 -15.12
CA PHE A 16 5.07 -8.10 -13.95
C PHE A 16 6.56 -7.78 -14.03
N VAL A 17 7.00 -7.10 -15.09
CA VAL A 17 8.34 -6.52 -15.20
C VAL A 17 8.23 -5.01 -15.07
N LEU A 18 8.80 -4.44 -14.01
CA LEU A 18 8.78 -3.00 -13.78
C LEU A 18 9.48 -2.27 -14.94
N ARG A 19 8.74 -1.42 -15.64
CA ARG A 19 9.25 -0.64 -16.76
C ARG A 19 9.26 0.83 -16.41
N ARG A 20 10.41 1.49 -16.58
CA ARG A 20 10.54 2.94 -16.40
C ARG A 20 10.42 3.66 -17.74
N GLU A 21 9.66 4.75 -17.75
CA GLU A 21 9.60 5.69 -18.87
C GLU A 21 9.50 7.11 -18.30
N GLY A 22 10.58 7.87 -18.43
CA GLY A 22 10.71 9.18 -17.78
C GLY A 22 10.59 9.09 -16.25
N ASP A 23 9.60 9.79 -15.72
CA ASP A 23 9.23 9.87 -14.31
C ASP A 23 8.20 8.83 -13.88
N LYS A 24 7.72 7.98 -14.80
CA LYS A 24 6.71 6.96 -14.54
C LYS A 24 7.33 5.57 -14.43
N LEU A 25 6.84 4.80 -13.47
CA LEU A 25 7.16 3.39 -13.25
C LEU A 25 5.90 2.57 -13.51
N TYR A 26 5.88 1.86 -14.63
CA TYR A 26 4.79 1.03 -15.09
C TYR A 26 4.92 -0.40 -14.57
N GLY A 27 3.79 -0.97 -14.16
CA GLY A 27 3.68 -2.36 -13.72
C GLY A 27 2.42 -2.58 -12.87
N ARG A 28 1.91 -3.81 -12.89
CA ARG A 28 0.75 -4.18 -12.08
C ARG A 28 1.07 -4.08 -10.59
N GLY A 29 0.22 -3.33 -9.90
CA GLY A 29 0.29 -3.03 -8.47
C GLY A 29 1.31 -1.96 -8.10
N THR A 30 1.78 -1.16 -9.07
CA THR A 30 2.63 0.01 -8.78
C THR A 30 1.88 1.07 -8.00
N SER A 31 0.62 1.34 -8.34
CA SER A 31 -0.29 2.21 -7.58
C SER A 31 -1.02 1.45 -6.47
N ASP A 32 -1.35 0.17 -6.69
CA ASP A 32 -2.12 -0.62 -5.72
C ASP A 32 -1.49 -2.00 -5.39
N MET A 33 -0.72 -2.14 -4.31
CA MET A 33 -0.22 -1.09 -3.41
C MET A 33 1.31 -1.18 -3.21
N LYS A 34 2.04 -1.80 -4.14
CA LYS A 34 3.48 -2.07 -3.99
C LYS A 34 4.32 -0.80 -3.91
N GLY A 35 3.85 0.30 -4.50
CA GLY A 35 4.49 1.61 -4.34
C GLY A 35 4.54 2.06 -2.88
N PHE A 36 3.43 1.94 -2.15
CA PHE A 36 3.39 2.24 -0.71
C PHE A 36 4.29 1.29 0.08
N LEU A 37 4.24 -0.01 -0.19
CA LEU A 37 5.08 -1.01 0.49
C LEU A 37 6.57 -0.68 0.31
N ALA A 38 6.99 -0.29 -0.89
CA ALA A 38 8.36 0.12 -1.16
C ALA A 38 8.75 1.33 -0.31
N CYS A 39 7.90 2.36 -0.23
CA CYS A 39 8.14 3.55 0.59
C CYS A 39 8.23 3.21 2.09
N ALA A 40 7.29 2.41 2.61
CA ALA A 40 7.26 2.02 4.02
C ALA A 40 8.51 1.24 4.41
N LEU A 41 8.89 0.23 3.60
CA LEU A 41 10.09 -0.57 3.85
C LEU A 41 11.38 0.25 3.71
N ALA A 42 11.45 1.17 2.74
CA ALA A 42 12.59 2.06 2.57
C ALA A 42 12.78 3.04 3.76
N ALA A 43 11.71 3.39 4.45
CA ALA A 43 11.77 4.27 5.63
C ALA A 43 12.23 3.54 6.89
N LEU A 44 12.13 2.20 6.96
CA LEU A 44 12.43 1.42 8.17
C LEU A 44 13.81 1.70 8.80
N PRO A 45 14.93 1.79 8.04
CA PRO A 45 16.23 2.09 8.65
C PRO A 45 16.28 3.46 9.33
N LYS A 46 15.56 4.45 8.79
CA LYS A 46 15.46 5.78 9.41
C LYS A 46 14.60 5.74 10.66
N LEU A 47 13.44 5.09 10.59
CA LEU A 47 12.53 4.93 11.73
C LEU A 47 13.22 4.20 12.90
N ALA A 48 13.93 3.11 12.61
CA ALA A 48 14.67 2.33 13.61
C ALA A 48 15.82 3.13 14.27
N GLY A 49 16.33 4.18 13.62
CA GLY A 49 17.33 5.08 14.17
C GLY A 49 16.75 6.23 14.99
N MET A 50 15.43 6.40 15.07
CA MET A 50 14.77 7.46 15.83
C MET A 50 14.44 7.01 17.26
N ASN A 51 14.42 7.96 18.20
CA ASN A 51 13.94 7.73 19.56
C ASN A 51 12.41 7.81 19.62
N LEU A 52 11.74 6.86 18.98
CA LEU A 52 10.28 6.81 18.88
C LEU A 52 9.65 6.69 20.28
N GLN A 53 8.76 7.62 20.64
CA GLN A 53 8.01 7.60 21.89
C GLN A 53 6.81 6.62 21.83
N ARG A 54 6.43 6.20 20.62
CA ARG A 54 5.37 5.21 20.35
C ARG A 54 5.84 4.26 19.24
N PRO A 55 5.48 2.97 19.28
CA PRO A 55 5.88 2.02 18.25
C PRO A 55 5.23 2.37 16.90
N VAL A 56 5.91 1.98 15.83
CA VAL A 56 5.38 1.97 14.46
C VAL A 56 5.35 0.51 14.02
N ASP A 57 4.16 -0.05 13.92
CA ASP A 57 3.95 -1.43 13.48
C ASP A 57 3.53 -1.46 12.01
N LEU A 58 4.11 -2.38 11.24
CA LEU A 58 3.71 -2.67 9.86
C LEU A 58 3.07 -4.06 9.81
N ALA A 59 1.79 -4.11 9.44
CA ALA A 59 1.05 -5.34 9.20
C ALA A 59 0.71 -5.43 7.71
N PHE A 60 1.04 -6.57 7.09
CA PHE A 60 0.80 -6.83 5.67
C PHE A 60 -0.06 -8.09 5.53
N SER A 61 -1.19 -7.98 4.83
CA SER A 61 -1.95 -9.12 4.32
C SER A 61 -1.39 -9.55 2.96
N TYR A 62 -2.03 -10.50 2.28
CA TYR A 62 -1.56 -10.97 0.96
C TYR A 62 -2.70 -11.39 0.03
N ASP A 63 -3.94 -11.13 0.40
CA ASP A 63 -5.11 -11.57 -0.34
C ASP A 63 -6.27 -10.56 -0.30
N GLU A 64 -5.94 -9.28 -0.10
CA GLU A 64 -6.90 -8.18 -0.10
C GLU A 64 -7.71 -8.16 -1.41
N GLU A 65 -7.02 -8.31 -2.55
CA GLU A 65 -7.59 -8.30 -3.90
C GLU A 65 -8.44 -9.56 -4.18
N ALA A 66 -8.30 -10.57 -3.33
CA ALA A 66 -9.08 -11.81 -3.34
C ALA A 66 -10.13 -11.89 -2.22
N GLY A 67 -10.44 -10.75 -1.58
CA GLY A 67 -11.47 -10.59 -0.55
C GLY A 67 -10.98 -10.75 0.89
N ALA A 68 -9.68 -10.56 1.16
CA ALA A 68 -9.05 -10.59 2.48
C ALA A 68 -9.37 -11.83 3.33
N ARG A 69 -9.46 -13.01 2.69
CA ARG A 69 -9.79 -14.31 3.32
C ARG A 69 -8.68 -14.84 4.25
N GLY A 70 -7.46 -14.35 4.13
CA GLY A 70 -6.30 -14.72 4.92
C GLY A 70 -6.24 -13.99 6.25
N VAL A 71 -6.81 -12.79 6.36
CA VAL A 71 -6.85 -12.01 7.61
C VAL A 71 -7.59 -12.77 8.73
N PRO A 72 -8.76 -13.39 8.50
CA PRO A 72 -9.40 -14.25 9.51
C PRO A 72 -8.54 -15.43 9.96
N GLN A 73 -7.77 -16.03 9.04
CA GLN A 73 -6.88 -17.15 9.37
C GLN A 73 -5.70 -16.71 10.23
N LEU A 74 -5.18 -15.50 10.01
CA LEU A 74 -4.07 -14.93 10.77
C LEU A 74 -4.51 -14.40 12.15
N THR A 75 -5.74 -13.90 12.24
CA THR A 75 -6.24 -13.23 13.45
C THR A 75 -7.14 -14.12 14.32
N GLY A 76 -7.73 -15.17 13.75
CA GLY A 76 -8.74 -16.00 14.41
C GLY A 76 -10.11 -15.33 14.55
N HIS A 77 -10.35 -14.21 13.87
CA HIS A 77 -11.59 -13.44 13.94
C HIS A 77 -12.34 -13.44 12.60
N GLU A 78 -13.65 -13.68 12.66
CA GLU A 78 -14.52 -13.57 11.48
C GLU A 78 -14.60 -12.10 10.99
N PRO A 79 -14.51 -11.86 9.67
CA PRO A 79 -14.58 -10.51 9.15
C PRO A 79 -16.01 -9.97 9.24
N LEU A 80 -16.14 -8.74 9.74
CA LEU A 80 -17.44 -8.06 9.79
C LEU A 80 -17.87 -7.68 8.38
N ALA A 81 -19.18 -7.70 8.11
CA ALA A 81 -19.74 -7.23 6.86
C ALA A 81 -19.52 -5.70 6.75
N ALA A 82 -18.48 -5.30 6.03
CA ALA A 82 -18.15 -3.91 5.75
C ALA A 82 -18.28 -3.61 4.25
N VAL A 83 -18.79 -2.41 3.94
CA VAL A 83 -18.85 -1.91 2.56
C VAL A 83 -17.43 -1.49 2.19
N SER A 84 -16.77 -2.33 1.40
CA SER A 84 -15.36 -2.19 1.06
C SER A 84 -15.15 -1.07 0.03
N TYR A 85 -14.43 -0.02 0.43
CA TYR A 85 -13.67 0.80 -0.51
C TYR A 85 -12.33 0.12 -0.88
N GLY A 86 -12.23 -1.21 -0.77
CA GLY A 86 -11.00 -1.98 -0.98
C GLY A 86 -9.99 -1.85 0.17
N THR A 87 -10.43 -1.58 1.41
CA THR A 87 -9.50 -1.45 2.54
C THR A 87 -10.10 -1.99 3.84
N GLU A 88 -9.24 -2.52 4.71
CA GLU A 88 -9.58 -2.98 6.05
C GLU A 88 -9.70 -1.82 7.07
N ALA A 89 -9.45 -0.57 6.66
CA ALA A 89 -9.48 0.61 7.53
C ALA A 89 -10.82 0.75 8.28
N GLY A 90 -11.95 0.45 7.61
CA GLY A 90 -13.27 0.48 8.23
C GLY A 90 -13.44 -0.57 9.35
N LEU A 91 -12.80 -1.74 9.23
CA LEU A 91 -12.81 -2.77 10.27
C LEU A 91 -12.01 -2.31 11.50
N TYR A 92 -10.84 -1.68 11.28
CA TYR A 92 -10.05 -1.09 12.35
C TYR A 92 -10.79 0.05 13.07
N GLN A 93 -11.46 0.92 12.33
CA GLN A 93 -12.30 2.00 12.90
C GLN A 93 -13.45 1.43 13.74
N GLN A 94 -14.12 0.38 13.29
CA GLN A 94 -15.16 -0.31 14.07
C GLN A 94 -14.60 -0.95 15.34
N ALA A 95 -13.33 -1.38 15.33
CA ALA A 95 -12.62 -1.88 16.51
C ALA A 95 -12.10 -0.76 17.44
N GLY A 96 -12.38 0.52 17.15
CA GLY A 96 -11.94 1.66 17.96
C GLY A 96 -10.51 2.11 17.69
N ILE A 97 -9.92 1.69 16.56
CA ILE A 97 -8.59 2.11 16.11
C ILE A 97 -8.77 3.22 15.07
N ASP A 98 -8.25 4.41 15.36
CA ASP A 98 -8.21 5.51 14.39
C ASP A 98 -7.39 5.07 13.17
N ALA A 99 -8.05 4.93 12.02
CA ALA A 99 -7.43 4.50 10.76
C ALA A 99 -7.63 5.55 9.67
N ILE A 100 -6.56 5.78 8.90
CA ILE A 100 -6.55 6.63 7.71
C ILE A 100 -6.10 5.81 6.51
N ILE A 101 -6.70 6.08 5.34
CA ILE A 101 -6.27 5.48 4.08
C ILE A 101 -5.41 6.52 3.36
N CYS A 102 -4.14 6.19 3.12
CA CYS A 102 -3.23 7.05 2.36
C CYS A 102 -2.17 6.22 1.63
N GLY A 103 -1.74 6.72 0.48
CA GLY A 103 -0.74 6.06 -0.35
C GLY A 103 -0.33 6.94 -1.52
N PRO A 104 0.80 6.63 -2.18
CA PRO A 104 1.19 7.32 -3.40
C PRO A 104 0.36 6.83 -4.58
N GLY A 105 0.37 7.60 -5.67
CA GLY A 105 -0.31 7.24 -6.89
C GLY A 105 -1.71 7.84 -6.99
N ASN A 106 -2.49 7.30 -7.93
CA ASN A 106 -3.87 7.68 -8.16
C ASN A 106 -4.66 6.38 -8.37
N ILE A 107 -5.68 6.20 -7.54
CA ILE A 107 -6.54 5.02 -7.56
C ILE A 107 -7.25 4.83 -8.91
N ASP A 108 -7.51 5.91 -9.67
CA ASP A 108 -8.11 5.84 -10.99
C ASP A 108 -7.25 5.06 -12.01
N ARG A 109 -5.94 4.92 -11.72
CA ARG A 109 -4.97 4.16 -12.54
C ARG A 109 -4.81 2.71 -12.08
N ALA A 110 -5.22 2.39 -10.86
CA ALA A 110 -5.16 1.03 -10.31
C ALA A 110 -6.09 0.10 -11.10
N HIS A 111 -5.73 -1.20 -11.14
CA HIS A 111 -6.50 -2.24 -11.84
C HIS A 111 -6.74 -1.97 -13.34
N ARG A 112 -5.95 -1.07 -13.93
CA ARG A 112 -5.97 -0.78 -15.37
C ARG A 112 -4.74 -1.35 -16.07
N PRO A 113 -4.81 -1.57 -17.39
CA PRO A 113 -3.63 -1.79 -18.22
C PRO A 113 -2.70 -0.59 -18.17
N ASN A 114 -1.39 -0.83 -18.20
CA ASN A 114 -0.37 0.20 -18.08
C ASN A 114 -0.50 1.04 -16.80
N GLU A 115 -0.94 0.40 -15.71
CA GLU A 115 -0.85 0.98 -14.37
C GLU A 115 0.57 1.50 -14.13
N TYR A 116 0.66 2.71 -13.59
CA TYR A 116 1.93 3.32 -13.24
C TYR A 116 1.82 4.17 -11.97
N ILE A 117 2.99 4.42 -11.39
CA ILE A 117 3.19 5.39 -10.34
C ILE A 117 4.29 6.37 -10.74
N GLU A 118 4.17 7.64 -10.37
CA GLU A 118 5.17 8.65 -10.64
C GLU A 118 6.23 8.67 -9.54
N THR A 119 7.48 8.88 -9.93
CA THR A 119 8.61 8.98 -9.00
C THR A 119 8.43 10.11 -7.97
N GLY A 120 7.77 11.20 -8.35
CA GLY A 120 7.40 12.28 -7.43
C GLY A 120 6.37 11.86 -6.37
N GLU A 121 5.41 11.01 -6.74
CA GLU A 121 4.41 10.46 -5.81
C GLU A 121 5.07 9.53 -4.80
N LEU A 122 5.98 8.66 -5.26
CA LEU A 122 6.79 7.82 -4.37
C LEU A 122 7.63 8.64 -3.39
N ALA A 123 8.32 9.67 -3.90
CA ALA A 123 9.11 10.55 -3.05
C ALA A 123 8.25 11.29 -1.99
N GLY A 124 7.05 11.74 -2.38
CA GLY A 124 6.08 12.35 -1.47
C GLY A 124 5.61 11.38 -0.39
N CYS A 125 5.28 10.13 -0.76
CA CYS A 125 4.88 9.11 0.21
C CYS A 125 6.01 8.72 1.16
N GLN A 126 7.22 8.50 0.65
CA GLN A 126 8.38 8.23 1.50
C GLN A 126 8.61 9.36 2.50
N LYS A 127 8.54 10.61 2.05
CA LYS A 127 8.66 11.78 2.94
C LYS A 127 7.57 11.80 4.02
N MET A 128 6.32 11.49 3.65
CA MET A 128 5.20 11.42 4.59
C MET A 128 5.43 10.38 5.69
N VAL A 129 5.89 9.17 5.35
CA VAL A 129 6.23 8.12 6.33
C VAL A 129 7.37 8.56 7.26
N GLU A 130 8.41 9.17 6.70
CA GLU A 130 9.54 9.67 7.49
C GLU A 130 9.14 10.81 8.44
N ASP A 131 8.26 11.71 8.00
CA ASP A 131 7.76 12.81 8.83
C ASP A 131 6.82 12.32 9.94
N LEU A 132 6.02 11.27 9.68
CA LEU A 132 5.27 10.56 10.73
C LEU A 132 6.23 10.02 11.81
N GLY A 133 7.32 9.37 11.41
CA GLY A 133 8.35 8.91 12.34
C GLY A 133 8.93 10.02 13.22
N LYS A 134 9.24 11.18 12.62
CA LYS A 134 9.72 12.36 13.37
C LYS A 134 8.67 12.87 14.36
N HIS A 135 7.40 12.91 13.96
CA HIS A 135 6.32 13.34 14.83
C HIS A 135 6.15 12.41 16.03
N LEU A 136 6.32 11.10 15.83
CA LEU A 136 6.25 10.09 16.90
C LEU A 136 7.49 10.04 17.78
N ALA A 137 8.60 10.65 17.35
CA ALA A 137 9.84 10.76 18.14
C ALA A 137 9.94 12.03 18.98
N ALA A 138 9.08 13.03 18.71
CA ALA A 138 8.99 14.29 19.45
C ALA A 138 8.19 14.11 20.75
#